data_AF-F3MGJ5-F1
#
_entry.id   AF-F3MGJ5-F1
#
_cell.length_a   1.000
_cell.length_b   1.000
_cell.length_c   1.000
_cell.angle_alpha   90.00
_cell.angle_beta   90.00
_cell.angle_gamma   90.00
#
_symmetry.space_group_name_H-M   'P 1'
#
loop_
_entity.id
_entity.type
_entity.pdbx_description
1 polymer ?
#
loop_
_entity_poly.entity_id
_entity_poly.type
_entity_poly.pdbx_seq_one_letter_code
_entity_poly.pdbx_strand_id
1 'polypeptide(L)'
;MPRNLEYVPYGYEPPKPTTKGTLIFYDLFEQDQVALEQATAIFEERSFAKLVLYPLHEETVKRMFKEPVSAYYKREKQLQEWIQEHVRSSVVIESFESKRKKYTPIDTALRHLVEKYGSPHFLLLTPEVANVFASFSSFEEWIVKLRLILLSEPPYLHPRLEKFRHRWDVAGAKREEH
;
A
#
# COMPACT_ATOMS: atom_id res chain seq x y z
N MET A 1 9.97 -37.70 -28.05
CA MET A 1 9.70 -36.27 -27.77
C MET A 1 10.85 -35.74 -26.92
N PRO A 2 11.90 -35.14 -27.50
CA PRO A 2 13.02 -34.64 -26.71
C PRO A 2 12.64 -33.29 -26.07
N ARG A 3 12.86 -33.18 -24.76
CA ARG A 3 12.72 -31.94 -23.97
C ARG A 3 13.77 -30.94 -24.46
N ASN A 4 13.34 -29.79 -24.96
CA ASN A 4 14.23 -28.63 -25.12
C ASN A 4 14.68 -28.17 -23.73
N LEU A 5 15.94 -28.46 -23.40
CA LEU A 5 16.66 -27.84 -22.29
C LEU A 5 17.24 -26.53 -22.84
N GLU A 6 16.59 -25.41 -22.53
CA GLU A 6 17.13 -24.08 -22.80
C GLU A 6 18.30 -23.82 -21.82
N TYR A 7 19.51 -23.79 -22.38
CA TYR A 7 20.72 -23.37 -21.67
C TYR A 7 20.73 -21.83 -21.58
N VAL A 8 20.51 -21.29 -20.38
CA VAL A 8 20.74 -19.87 -20.10
C VAL A 8 22.23 -19.64 -19.73
N PRO A 9 22.92 -18.66 -20.32
CA PRO A 9 24.33 -18.36 -20.00
C PRO A 9 24.52 -17.79 -18.59
N TYR A 10 25.61 -18.20 -17.94
CA TYR A 10 26.07 -17.70 -16.64
C TYR A 10 26.36 -16.20 -16.74
N GLY A 11 25.58 -15.36 -16.04
CA GLY A 11 25.69 -13.90 -16.08
C GLY A 11 24.38 -13.14 -16.34
N TYR A 12 23.24 -13.83 -16.44
CA TYR A 12 21.93 -13.17 -16.47
C TYR A 12 21.60 -12.62 -15.08
N GLU A 13 21.87 -11.33 -14.84
CA GLU A 13 21.19 -10.61 -13.77
C GLU A 13 19.71 -10.50 -14.18
N PRO A 14 18.77 -11.13 -13.44
CA PRO A 14 17.35 -10.97 -13.75
C PRO A 14 17.04 -9.47 -13.74
N PRO A 15 16.39 -8.94 -14.79
CA PRO A 15 16.02 -7.54 -14.80
C PRO A 15 15.18 -7.28 -13.55
N LYS A 16 15.62 -6.29 -12.74
CA LYS A 16 14.90 -5.86 -11.54
C LYS A 16 13.41 -5.79 -11.89
N PRO A 17 12.51 -6.45 -11.15
CA PRO A 17 11.11 -6.51 -11.54
C PRO A 17 10.52 -5.11 -11.52
N THR A 18 10.53 -4.44 -12.68
CA THR A 18 9.90 -3.13 -12.88
C THR A 18 8.41 -3.37 -12.81
N THR A 19 7.83 -3.09 -11.65
CA THR A 19 6.45 -3.46 -11.40
C THR A 19 5.59 -2.29 -11.84
N LYS A 20 5.24 -2.28 -13.14
CA LYS A 20 4.33 -1.27 -13.73
C LYS A 20 2.89 -1.46 -13.21
N GLY A 21 2.67 -1.13 -11.95
CA GLY A 21 1.39 -1.25 -11.25
C GLY A 21 0.99 0.02 -10.52
N THR A 22 -0.10 -0.06 -9.77
CA THR A 22 -0.58 1.02 -8.91
C THR A 22 -0.15 0.76 -7.47
N LEU A 23 0.61 1.70 -6.89
CA LEU A 23 0.91 1.72 -5.47
C LEU A 23 -0.17 2.53 -4.75
N ILE A 24 -0.87 1.91 -3.81
CA ILE A 24 -1.92 2.53 -3.01
C ILE A 24 -1.39 2.64 -1.59
N PHE A 25 -1.18 3.85 -1.11
CA PHE A 25 -0.83 4.10 0.27
C PHE A 25 -2.10 4.33 1.09
N TYR A 26 -2.49 3.32 1.87
CA TYR A 26 -3.71 3.32 2.68
C TYR A 26 -3.32 3.57 4.14
N ASP A 27 -3.58 4.77 4.63
CA ASP A 27 -3.12 5.20 5.94
C ASP A 27 -3.91 6.39 6.49
N LEU A 28 -3.65 6.72 7.76
CA LEU A 28 -4.23 7.85 8.45
C LEU A 28 -3.63 9.17 7.98
N PHE A 29 -2.35 9.23 7.60
CA PHE A 29 -1.64 10.47 7.23
C PHE A 29 -1.69 11.55 8.33
N GLU A 30 -1.49 11.13 9.57
CA GLU A 30 -1.41 12.04 10.73
C GLU A 30 0.02 12.61 10.84
N GLN A 31 0.28 13.77 10.21
CA GLN A 31 1.55 14.53 10.23
C GLN A 31 2.87 13.75 9.97
N ASP A 32 2.81 12.58 9.34
CA ASP A 32 3.99 11.74 9.06
C ASP A 32 4.56 12.01 7.66
N GLN A 33 5.32 13.11 7.52
CA GLN A 33 6.02 13.43 6.27
C GLN A 33 7.05 12.36 5.91
N VAL A 34 7.65 11.70 6.90
CA VAL A 34 8.65 10.64 6.70
C VAL A 34 8.02 9.45 5.96
N ALA A 35 6.81 9.04 6.36
CA ALA A 35 6.09 7.96 5.70
C ALA A 35 5.74 8.31 4.23
N LEU A 36 5.44 9.58 3.93
CA LEU A 36 5.22 10.05 2.56
C LEU A 36 6.48 10.02 1.71
N GLU A 37 7.61 10.46 2.27
CA GLU A 37 8.92 10.37 1.62
C GLU A 37 9.31 8.92 1.34
N GLN A 38 9.11 8.02 2.31
CA GLN A 38 9.34 6.58 2.14
C GLN A 38 8.44 5.98 1.06
N ALA A 39 7.15 6.33 1.05
CA ALA A 39 6.23 5.89 0.01
C ALA A 39 6.67 6.34 -1.39
N THR A 40 7.22 7.54 -1.49
CA THR A 40 7.77 8.09 -2.75
C THR A 40 9.04 7.37 -3.17
N ALA A 41 9.95 7.11 -2.23
CA ALA A 41 11.16 6.34 -2.50
C ALA A 41 10.81 4.94 -3.02
N ILE A 42 9.84 4.26 -2.40
CA ILE A 42 9.34 2.95 -2.86
C ILE A 42 8.68 3.06 -4.24
N PHE A 43 7.91 4.14 -4.46
CA PHE A 43 7.27 4.45 -5.73
C PHE A 43 8.30 4.50 -6.88
N GLU A 44 9.38 5.25 -6.67
CA GLU A 44 10.45 5.42 -7.65
C GLU A 44 11.33 4.17 -7.78
N GLU A 45 11.76 3.57 -6.67
CA GLU A 45 12.63 2.39 -6.62
C GLU A 45 12.02 1.21 -7.39
N ARG A 46 10.71 0.97 -7.21
CA ARG A 46 10.00 -0.14 -7.87
C ARG A 46 9.37 0.26 -9.20
N SER A 47 9.53 1.52 -9.61
CA SER A 47 9.05 2.09 -10.87
C SER A 47 7.54 1.87 -11.10
N PHE A 48 6.74 2.16 -10.08
CA PHE A 48 5.29 2.08 -10.19
C PHE A 48 4.74 3.14 -11.16
N ALA A 49 3.60 2.85 -11.79
CA ALA A 49 3.00 3.75 -12.77
C ALA A 49 2.21 4.89 -12.11
N LYS A 50 1.67 4.65 -10.90
CA LYS A 50 0.85 5.62 -10.16
C LYS A 50 0.95 5.38 -8.67
N LEU A 51 1.05 6.47 -7.90
CA LEU A 51 0.92 6.47 -6.45
C LEU A 51 -0.45 7.05 -6.08
N VAL A 52 -1.24 6.30 -5.34
CA VAL A 52 -2.57 6.70 -4.87
C VAL A 52 -2.51 6.83 -3.36
N LEU A 53 -2.66 8.05 -2.85
CA LEU A 53 -2.78 8.32 -1.43
C LEU A 53 -4.24 8.18 -1.04
N TYR A 54 -4.55 7.26 -0.13
CA TYR A 54 -5.90 6.99 0.36
C TYR A 54 -6.00 7.35 1.85
N PRO A 55 -6.30 8.62 2.18
CA PRO A 55 -6.47 9.02 3.57
C PRO A 55 -7.77 8.45 4.15
N LEU A 56 -7.70 7.91 5.37
CA LEU A 56 -8.87 7.38 6.07
C LEU A 56 -9.73 8.49 6.68
N HIS A 57 -11.04 8.36 6.62
CA HIS A 57 -11.96 9.26 7.32
C HIS A 57 -11.88 9.05 8.84
N GLU A 58 -12.11 10.11 9.61
CA GLU A 58 -12.04 10.09 11.08
C GLU A 58 -12.95 9.02 11.71
N GLU A 59 -14.17 8.84 11.19
CA GLU A 59 -15.07 7.77 11.61
C GLU A 59 -14.52 6.36 11.35
N THR A 60 -13.78 6.18 10.24
CA THR A 60 -13.11 4.91 9.92
C THR A 60 -11.98 4.64 10.89
N VAL A 61 -11.14 5.66 11.13
CA VAL A 61 -10.04 5.59 12.11
C VAL A 61 -10.56 5.30 13.51
N LYS A 62 -11.61 6.00 13.96
CA LYS A 62 -12.21 5.79 15.28
C LYS A 62 -12.70 4.36 15.49
N ARG A 63 -13.17 3.70 14.44
CA ARG A 63 -13.58 2.28 14.49
C ARG A 63 -12.40 1.33 14.51
N MET A 64 -11.33 1.65 13.78
CA MET A 64 -10.16 0.80 13.60
C MET A 64 -9.16 0.91 14.75
N PHE A 65 -8.81 2.13 15.15
CA PHE A 65 -7.72 2.42 16.09
C PHE A 65 -8.22 2.93 17.44
N LYS A 66 -9.49 3.36 17.53
CA LYS A 66 -10.09 4.00 18.74
C LYS A 66 -9.40 5.28 19.19
N GLU A 67 -8.50 5.82 18.39
CA GLU A 67 -7.79 7.07 18.66
C GLU A 67 -8.42 8.23 17.87
N PRO A 68 -8.44 9.45 18.43
CA PRO A 68 -8.83 10.63 17.68
C PRO A 68 -7.74 10.99 16.67
N VAL A 69 -8.15 11.43 15.49
CA VAL A 69 -7.26 11.96 14.46
C VAL A 69 -7.69 13.34 14.01
N SER A 70 -6.77 14.05 13.38
CA SER A 70 -7.07 15.31 12.72
C SER A 70 -8.20 15.17 11.70
N ALA A 71 -9.01 16.22 11.58
CA ALA A 71 -10.14 16.25 10.67
C ALA A 71 -9.68 15.95 9.23
N TYR A 72 -10.47 15.15 8.49
CA TYR A 72 -10.11 14.66 7.16
C TYR A 72 -9.65 15.77 6.21
N TYR A 73 -10.39 16.89 6.16
CA TYR A 73 -10.09 18.00 5.26
C TYR A 73 -8.72 18.65 5.54
N LYS A 74 -8.26 18.65 6.80
CA LYS A 74 -6.94 19.20 7.16
C LYS A 74 -5.84 18.31 6.62
N ARG A 75 -5.97 17.00 6.81
CA ARG A 75 -5.02 16.00 6.30
C ARG A 75 -5.00 15.97 4.78
N GLU A 76 -6.18 15.99 4.14
CA GLU A 76 -6.29 16.09 2.68
C GLU A 76 -5.59 17.34 2.15
N LYS A 77 -5.80 18.50 2.79
CA LYS A 77 -5.10 19.74 2.41
C LYS A 77 -3.58 19.61 2.55
N GLN A 78 -3.10 19.05 3.66
CA GLN A 78 -1.66 18.83 3.86
C GLN A 78 -1.06 17.90 2.79
N LEU A 79 -1.79 16.85 2.40
CA LEU A 79 -1.38 15.97 1.31
C LEU A 79 -1.35 16.71 -0.04
N GLN A 80 -2.31 17.59 -0.30
CA GLN A 80 -2.32 18.41 -1.51
C GLN A 80 -1.13 19.37 -1.55
N GLU A 81 -0.85 20.05 -0.44
CA GLU A 81 0.31 20.94 -0.28
C GLU A 81 1.62 20.14 -0.51
N TRP A 82 1.74 18.98 0.12
CA TRP A 82 2.91 18.12 -0.04
C TRP A 82 3.09 17.62 -1.49
N ILE A 83 2.03 17.23 -2.19
CA ILE A 83 2.10 16.83 -3.61
C ILE A 83 2.58 18.00 -4.47
N GLN A 84 2.08 19.22 -4.22
CA GLN A 84 2.50 20.41 -4.95
C GLN A 84 3.99 20.74 -4.75
N GLU A 85 4.52 20.50 -3.56
CA GLU A 85 5.92 20.75 -3.20
C GLU A 85 6.88 19.67 -3.71
N HIS A 86 6.48 18.39 -3.66
CA HIS A 86 7.43 17.28 -3.78
C HIS A 86 7.27 16.43 -5.04
N VAL A 87 6.07 16.31 -5.65
CA VAL A 87 5.86 15.21 -6.61
C VAL A 87 5.18 15.55 -7.94
N ARG A 88 5.77 14.89 -8.95
CA ARG A 88 5.39 14.70 -10.35
C ARG A 88 3.92 14.32 -10.55
N SER A 89 3.44 14.50 -11.78
CA SER A 89 2.08 14.27 -12.30
C SER A 89 1.48 12.85 -12.11
N SER A 90 2.13 11.95 -11.39
CA SER A 90 1.75 10.54 -11.20
C SER A 90 1.26 10.21 -9.78
N VAL A 91 1.25 11.16 -8.85
CA VAL A 91 0.65 11.01 -7.51
C VAL A 91 -0.76 11.58 -7.51
N VAL A 92 -1.71 10.85 -6.93
CA VAL A 92 -3.10 11.28 -6.81
C VAL A 92 -3.64 11.01 -5.40
N ILE A 93 -4.51 11.88 -4.91
CA ILE A 93 -5.27 11.65 -3.67
C ILE A 93 -6.62 11.05 -4.04
N GLU A 94 -7.02 9.98 -3.35
CA GLU A 94 -8.34 9.37 -3.49
C GLU A 94 -9.30 9.88 -2.41
N SER A 95 -10.16 10.82 -2.78
CA SER A 95 -11.14 11.45 -1.88
C SER A 95 -12.46 10.68 -1.74
N PHE A 96 -12.44 9.36 -1.90
CA PHE A 96 -13.66 8.54 -1.90
C PHE A 96 -14.41 8.56 -0.55
N GLU A 97 -13.70 8.49 0.57
CA GLU A 97 -14.35 8.54 1.89
C GLU A 97 -14.91 9.93 2.21
N SER A 98 -14.27 11.01 1.73
CA SER A 98 -14.74 12.39 1.88
C SER A 98 -16.18 12.57 1.40
N LYS A 99 -16.53 11.92 0.29
CA LYS A 99 -17.87 12.00 -0.31
C LYS A 99 -18.94 11.28 0.52
N ARG A 100 -18.57 10.27 1.32
CA ARG A 100 -19.52 9.48 2.11
C ARG A 100 -19.83 10.07 3.48
N LYS A 101 -18.89 10.82 4.08
CA LYS A 101 -19.00 11.42 5.43
C LYS A 101 -19.37 10.41 6.54
N LYS A 102 -19.09 9.13 6.32
CA LYS A 102 -19.44 8.01 7.22
C LYS A 102 -18.32 6.97 7.18
N TYR A 103 -18.30 6.09 8.19
CA TYR A 103 -17.48 4.89 8.21
C TYR A 103 -17.53 4.16 6.86
N THR A 104 -16.35 3.92 6.28
CA THR A 104 -16.21 3.10 5.07
C THR A 104 -15.51 1.79 5.46
N PRO A 105 -16.18 0.63 5.33
CA PRO A 105 -15.51 -0.65 5.51
C PRO A 105 -14.33 -0.78 4.55
N ILE A 106 -13.21 -1.32 5.04
CA ILE A 106 -11.99 -1.51 4.25
C ILE A 106 -12.23 -2.32 2.97
N ASP A 107 -13.13 -3.30 3.02
CA ASP A 107 -13.55 -4.06 1.84
C ASP A 107 -14.14 -3.16 0.75
N THR A 108 -15.05 -2.25 1.11
CA THR A 108 -15.66 -1.32 0.16
C THR A 108 -14.63 -0.32 -0.39
N ALA A 109 -13.67 0.12 0.43
CA ALA A 109 -12.57 0.96 -0.01
C ALA A 109 -11.69 0.24 -1.05
N LEU A 110 -11.28 -1.00 -0.76
CA LEU A 110 -10.43 -1.79 -1.64
C LEU A 110 -11.13 -2.16 -2.96
N ARG A 111 -12.42 -2.49 -2.96
CA ARG A 111 -13.18 -2.72 -4.21
C ARG A 111 -13.14 -1.49 -5.11
N HIS A 112 -13.44 -0.31 -4.55
CA HIS A 112 -13.40 0.94 -5.31
C HIS A 112 -12.02 1.22 -5.90
N LEU A 113 -10.97 1.01 -5.11
CA LEU A 113 -9.59 1.22 -5.55
C LEU A 113 -9.19 0.26 -6.68
N VAL A 114 -9.55 -1.01 -6.57
CA VAL A 114 -9.22 -2.03 -7.57
C VAL A 114 -10.00 -1.82 -8.87
N GLU A 115 -11.24 -1.35 -8.79
CA GLU A 115 -12.06 -1.02 -9.97
C GLU A 115 -11.58 0.25 -10.67
N LYS A 116 -11.15 1.27 -9.90
CA LYS A 116 -10.76 2.57 -10.45
C LYS A 116 -9.35 2.59 -11.01
N TYR A 117 -8.42 1.83 -10.42
CA TYR A 117 -7.00 1.86 -10.78
C TYR A 117 -6.55 0.57 -11.45
N GLY A 118 -5.53 0.66 -12.32
CA GLY A 118 -5.03 -0.47 -13.09
C GLY A 118 -4.24 -1.47 -12.25
N SER A 119 -4.40 -2.76 -12.54
CA SER A 119 -3.60 -3.86 -12.00
C SER A 119 -2.18 -3.87 -12.60
N PRO A 120 -1.17 -4.44 -11.92
CA PRO A 120 -1.22 -5.05 -10.58
C PRO A 120 -1.31 -4.01 -9.45
N HIS A 121 -2.02 -4.36 -8.38
CA HIS A 121 -2.28 -3.46 -7.24
C HIS A 121 -1.40 -3.81 -6.04
N PHE A 122 -0.76 -2.78 -5.48
CA PHE A 122 0.11 -2.87 -4.32
C PHE A 122 -0.48 -2.00 -3.22
N LEU A 123 -0.67 -2.57 -2.05
CA LEU A 123 -1.17 -1.85 -0.90
C LEU A 123 0.00 -1.59 0.06
N LEU A 124 0.45 -0.33 0.10
CA LEU A 124 1.42 0.16 1.04
C LEU A 124 0.73 0.53 2.35
N LEU A 125 1.23 0.01 3.46
CA LEU A 125 0.64 0.20 4.79
C LEU A 125 1.73 0.51 5.82
N THR A 126 1.37 1.29 6.84
CA THR A 126 2.11 1.33 8.10
C THR A 126 1.93 -0.01 8.85
N PRO A 127 2.87 -0.40 9.72
CA PRO A 127 2.78 -1.67 10.44
C PRO A 127 1.52 -1.77 11.33
N GLU A 128 1.10 -0.66 11.91
CA GLU A 128 -0.11 -0.54 12.73
C GLU A 128 -1.35 -0.84 11.89
N VAL A 129 -1.47 -0.19 10.73
CA VAL A 129 -2.60 -0.38 9.81
C VAL A 129 -2.62 -1.80 9.27
N ALA A 130 -1.46 -2.38 8.96
CA ALA A 130 -1.39 -3.76 8.48
C ALA A 130 -1.91 -4.77 9.50
N ASN A 131 -1.54 -4.62 10.77
CA ASN A 131 -2.03 -5.49 11.84
C ASN A 131 -3.54 -5.36 12.03
N VAL A 132 -4.05 -4.12 12.03
CA VAL A 132 -5.50 -3.90 12.12
C VAL A 132 -6.21 -4.48 10.90
N PHE A 133 -5.66 -4.32 9.70
CA PHE A 133 -6.20 -4.91 8.48
C PHE A 133 -6.29 -6.44 8.58
N ALA A 134 -5.26 -7.09 9.10
CA ALA A 134 -5.20 -8.53 9.27
C ALA A 134 -6.21 -9.09 10.29
N SER A 135 -6.70 -8.25 11.20
CA SER A 135 -7.75 -8.64 12.14
C SER A 135 -9.13 -8.83 11.47
N PHE A 136 -9.38 -8.17 10.33
CA PHE A 136 -10.65 -8.30 9.61
C PHE A 136 -10.80 -9.64 8.90
N SER A 137 -12.05 -10.11 8.79
CA SER A 137 -12.39 -11.35 8.09
C SER A 137 -12.10 -11.28 6.59
N SER A 138 -12.24 -10.10 5.98
CA SER A 138 -11.97 -9.89 4.55
C SER A 138 -10.49 -9.92 4.18
N PHE A 139 -9.57 -9.94 5.15
CA PHE A 139 -8.13 -9.92 4.90
C PHE A 139 -7.68 -11.05 3.97
N GLU A 140 -8.12 -12.29 4.23
CA GLU A 140 -7.69 -13.46 3.44
C GLU A 140 -8.15 -13.37 1.98
N GLU A 141 -9.29 -12.73 1.72
CA GLU A 141 -9.79 -12.52 0.36
C GLU A 141 -8.99 -11.45 -0.40
N TRP A 142 -8.45 -10.48 0.31
CA TRP A 142 -7.72 -9.36 -0.27
C TRP A 142 -6.23 -9.65 -0.46
N ILE A 143 -5.58 -10.32 0.50
CA ILE A 143 -4.14 -10.67 0.44
C ILE A 143 -3.79 -11.60 -0.73
N VAL A 144 -4.78 -12.34 -1.25
CA VAL A 144 -4.62 -13.18 -2.45
C VAL A 144 -4.79 -12.40 -3.76
N LYS A 145 -5.47 -11.24 -3.73
CA LYS A 145 -5.71 -10.38 -4.90
C LYS A 145 -4.71 -9.24 -5.03
N LEU A 146 -4.23 -8.74 -3.89
CA LEU A 146 -3.31 -7.61 -3.76
C LEU A 146 -1.96 -8.11 -3.25
N ARG A 147 -0.90 -7.32 -3.47
CA ARG A 147 0.38 -7.52 -2.78
C ARG A 147 0.56 -6.42 -1.74
N LEU A 148 0.88 -6.79 -0.49
CA LEU A 148 1.13 -5.78 0.54
C LEU A 148 2.61 -5.40 0.58
N ILE A 149 2.85 -4.14 0.89
CA ILE A 149 4.17 -3.60 1.21
C ILE A 149 4.01 -2.90 2.56
N LEU A 150 4.84 -3.24 3.54
CA LEU A 150 4.86 -2.54 4.82
C LEU A 150 6.00 -1.53 4.82
N LEU A 151 5.77 -0.33 5.35
CA LEU A 151 6.82 0.69 5.46
C LEU A 151 7.98 0.25 6.35
N SER A 152 7.68 -0.51 7.41
CA SER A 152 8.65 -1.08 8.33
C SER A 152 8.15 -2.42 8.86
N GLU A 153 9.02 -3.15 9.56
CA GLU A 153 8.63 -4.40 10.18
C GLU A 153 7.79 -4.13 11.44
N PRO A 154 6.59 -4.72 11.56
CA PRO A 154 5.76 -4.50 12.74
C PRO A 154 6.41 -5.09 14.00
N PRO A 155 6.32 -4.40 15.15
CA PRO A 155 6.83 -4.91 16.42
C PRO A 155 6.08 -6.16 16.90
N TYR A 156 4.83 -6.33 16.44
CA TYR A 156 3.99 -7.49 16.68
C TYR A 156 3.36 -7.93 15.36
N LEU A 157 3.49 -9.21 15.01
CA LEU A 157 2.88 -9.76 13.80
C LEU A 157 1.57 -10.45 14.11
N HIS A 158 0.48 -9.98 13.50
CA HIS A 158 -0.80 -10.68 13.57
C HIS A 158 -0.67 -12.09 12.94
N PRO A 159 -1.25 -13.15 13.53
CA PRO A 159 -1.11 -14.53 13.02
C PRO A 159 -1.55 -14.71 11.56
N ARG A 160 -2.55 -13.92 11.11
CA ARG A 160 -2.94 -13.91 9.70
C ARG A 160 -1.90 -13.25 8.78
N LEU A 161 -1.18 -12.22 9.22
CA LEU A 161 -0.05 -11.69 8.42
C LEU A 161 1.05 -12.73 8.32
N GLU A 162 1.39 -13.38 9.43
CA GLU A 162 2.40 -14.44 9.45
C GLU A 162 2.05 -15.60 8.51
N LYS A 163 0.80 -16.10 8.56
CA LYS A 163 0.28 -17.12 7.64
C LYS A 163 0.50 -16.75 6.16
N PHE A 164 0.39 -15.47 5.83
CA PHE A 164 0.55 -14.97 4.45
C PHE A 164 1.88 -14.22 4.23
N ARG A 165 2.95 -14.51 4.99
CA ARG A 165 4.28 -13.86 4.86
C ARG A 165 4.82 -13.82 3.43
N HIS A 166 4.55 -14.85 2.64
CA HIS A 166 4.95 -14.93 1.23
C HIS A 166 4.23 -13.94 0.28
N ARG A 167 3.16 -13.26 0.75
CA ARG A 167 2.33 -12.32 -0.02
C ARG A 167 2.57 -10.86 0.32
N TRP A 168 3.46 -10.58 1.26
CA TRP A 168 3.80 -9.23 1.64
C TRP A 168 5.28 -9.08 1.92
N ASP A 169 5.79 -7.88 1.68
CA ASP A 169 7.21 -7.56 1.85
C ASP A 169 7.33 -6.30 2.71
N VAL A 170 8.47 -6.12 3.37
CA VAL A 170 8.80 -4.85 4.05
C VAL A 170 9.62 -3.98 3.10
N ALA A 171 9.32 -2.70 3.03
CA ALA A 171 10.10 -1.72 2.28
C ALA A 171 11.52 -1.66 2.85
N GLY A 172 12.54 -1.77 2.00
CA GLY A 172 13.94 -1.81 2.42
C GLY A 172 14.48 -3.18 2.87
N ALA A 173 13.63 -4.19 3.08
CA ALA A 173 14.12 -5.56 3.21
C ALA A 173 14.60 -6.03 1.82
N LYS A 174 15.92 -6.18 1.65
CA LYS A 174 16.48 -6.86 0.47
C LYS A 174 15.77 -8.21 0.36
N ARG A 175 15.07 -8.45 -0.74
CA ARG A 175 14.57 -9.79 -1.05
C ARG A 175 15.79 -10.68 -1.22
N GLU A 176 16.09 -11.49 -0.21
CA GLU A 176 16.89 -12.70 -0.43
C GLU A 176 15.97 -13.65 -1.20
N GLU A 177 16.14 -13.66 -2.51
CA GLU A 177 15.49 -14.61 -3.40
C GLU A 177 16.11 -15.99 -3.12
N HIS A 178 15.27 -16.95 -2.74
CA HIS A 178 15.66 -18.33 -2.41
C HIS A 178 15.28 -19.29 -3.52
#